data_AF-A0A0L7L719-F1
#
_entry.id   AF-A0A0L7L719-F1
#
_cell.length_a   1.000
_cell.length_b   1.000
_cell.length_c   1.000
_cell.angle_alpha   90.00
_cell.angle_beta   90.00
_cell.angle_gamma   90.00
#
_symmetry.space_group_name_H-M   'P 1'
#
loop_
_entity.id
_entity.type
_entity.pdbx_description
1 polymer ?
#
loop_
_entity_poly.entity_id
_entity_poly.type
_entity_poly.pdbx_seq_one_letter_code
_entity_poly.pdbx_strand_id
1 'polypeptide(L)'
;MAATIASWSPEKKHSDVERWICIYPAYINSKKTLAEGRKLPKESCVENPTHQEIRDVLIATGLKVGVENKLYSREQSKVTKIVSPL
;
A
#
# COMPACT_ATOMS: atom_id res chain seq x y z
N MET A 1 4.72 0.26 -22.74
CA MET A 1 3.91 1.50 -22.74
C MET A 1 3.81 1.96 -21.30
N ALA A 2 4.49 3.05 -20.93
CA ALA A 2 4.39 3.60 -19.58
C ALA A 2 3.02 4.27 -19.43
N ALA A 3 2.17 3.75 -18.55
CA ALA A 3 0.89 4.37 -18.26
C ALA A 3 1.16 5.73 -17.61
N THR A 4 0.82 6.81 -18.31
CA THR A 4 0.81 8.16 -17.77
C THR A 4 -0.25 8.21 -16.68
N ILE A 5 0.18 8.21 -15.42
CA ILE A 5 -0.70 8.37 -14.26
C ILE A 5 -1.23 9.81 -14.31
N ALA A 6 -2.47 9.98 -14.73
CA ALA A 6 -3.14 11.27 -14.82
C ALA A 6 -3.62 11.75 -13.43
N SER A 7 -3.77 13.06 -13.28
CA SER A 7 -4.25 13.67 -12.05
C SER A 7 -5.67 13.18 -11.71
N TRP A 8 -6.00 13.09 -10.42
CA TRP A 8 -7.31 12.61 -9.95
C TRP A 8 -8.47 13.40 -10.58
N SER A 9 -9.51 12.69 -11.06
CA SER A 9 -10.76 13.26 -11.57
C SER A 9 -11.97 12.51 -11.00
N PRO A 10 -13.09 13.20 -10.72
CA PRO A 10 -14.30 12.57 -10.18
C PRO A 10 -14.92 11.52 -11.11
N GLU A 11 -14.68 11.63 -12.42
CA GLU A 11 -15.24 10.75 -13.46
C GLU A 11 -14.53 9.38 -13.57
N LYS A 12 -13.39 9.22 -12.88
CA LYS A 12 -12.59 7.99 -12.92
C LYS A 12 -13.29 6.85 -12.17
N LYS A 13 -13.33 5.68 -12.80
CA LYS A 13 -13.93 4.47 -12.24
C LYS A 13 -13.00 3.87 -11.18
N HIS A 14 -13.57 3.11 -10.25
CA HIS A 14 -12.81 2.43 -9.19
C HIS A 14 -11.86 1.36 -9.75
N SER A 15 -12.11 0.93 -10.99
CA SER A 15 -11.23 0.04 -11.76
C SER A 15 -9.93 0.71 -12.23
N ASP A 16 -9.88 2.04 -12.29
CA ASP A 16 -8.70 2.79 -12.73
C ASP A 16 -7.62 2.79 -11.65
N VAL A 17 -6.36 2.58 -12.05
CA VAL A 17 -5.19 2.49 -11.15
C VAL A 17 -5.02 3.67 -10.20
N GLU A 18 -5.57 4.83 -10.58
CA GLU A 18 -5.48 6.08 -9.81
C GLU A 18 -6.47 6.15 -8.64
N ARG A 19 -7.47 5.27 -8.65
CA ARG A 19 -8.44 5.09 -7.55
C ARG A 19 -8.06 3.93 -6.62
N TRP A 20 -7.02 3.18 -6.94
CA TRP A 20 -6.57 2.04 -6.14
C TRP A 20 -6.11 2.49 -4.75
N ILE A 21 -6.37 1.64 -3.76
CA ILE A 21 -5.99 1.92 -2.38
C ILE A 21 -4.47 1.74 -2.24
N CYS A 22 -3.82 2.73 -1.65
CA CYS A 22 -2.39 2.68 -1.32
C CYS A 22 -2.18 2.04 0.05
N ILE A 23 -1.46 0.93 0.08
CA ILE A 23 -1.11 0.18 1.29
C ILE A 23 0.40 0.28 1.52
N TYR A 24 0.76 0.62 2.76
CA TYR A 24 2.14 0.76 3.18
C TYR A 24 2.46 -0.30 4.22
N PRO A 25 3.68 -0.86 4.23
CA PRO A 25 4.08 -1.80 5.27
C PRO A 25 3.92 -1.24 6.69
N ALA A 26 4.17 0.06 6.88
CA ALA A 26 3.97 0.74 8.17
C ALA A 26 2.55 0.59 8.74
N TYR A 27 1.52 0.43 7.91
CA TYR A 27 0.12 0.36 8.36
C TYR A 27 -0.17 -0.91 9.16
N ILE A 28 0.50 -2.00 8.81
CA ILE A 28 0.32 -3.33 9.41
C ILE A 28 1.52 -3.77 10.25
N ASN A 29 2.50 -2.88 10.47
CA ASN A 29 3.69 -3.18 11.26
C ASN A 29 3.36 -3.12 12.77
N SER A 30 3.58 -4.23 13.48
CA SER A 30 3.32 -4.36 14.91
C SER A 30 4.31 -3.58 15.79
N LYS A 31 5.50 -3.29 15.27
CA LYS A 31 6.56 -2.50 15.94
C LYS A 31 6.32 -1.00 15.84
N LYS A 32 5.46 -0.54 14.92
CA LYS A 32 5.12 0.87 14.75
C LYS A 32 3.97 1.25 15.67
N THR A 33 4.01 2.46 16.21
CA THR A 33 2.92 3.08 16.96
C THR A 33 1.87 3.70 16.01
N LEU A 34 0.72 4.11 16.55
CA LEU A 34 -0.30 4.84 15.78
C LEU A 34 0.24 6.18 15.25
N ALA A 35 1.08 6.87 16.02
CA ALA A 35 1.71 8.12 15.61
C ALA A 35 2.64 7.91 14.40
N GLU A 36 3.39 6.80 14.40
CA GLU A 36 4.31 6.41 13.32
C GLU A 36 3.61 5.82 12.10
N GLY A 37 2.28 5.65 12.13
CA GLY A 37 1.49 5.29 10.95
C GLY A 37 0.81 3.93 10.99
N ARG A 38 0.91 3.17 12.09
CA ARG A 38 0.12 1.94 12.27
C ARG A 38 -1.37 2.27 12.20
N LYS A 39 -2.13 1.49 11.42
CA LYS A 39 -3.58 1.66 11.27
C LYS A 39 -4.42 0.56 11.90
N LEU A 40 -3.81 -0.62 12.10
CA LEU A 40 -4.49 -1.79 12.67
C LEU A 40 -4.17 -1.97 14.17
N PRO A 41 -5.03 -2.71 14.91
CA PRO A 41 -4.71 -3.17 16.25
C PRO A 41 -3.47 -4.07 16.23
N LYS A 42 -2.65 -4.00 17.27
CA LYS A 42 -1.35 -4.68 17.33
C LYS A 42 -1.47 -6.20 17.19
N GLU A 43 -2.57 -6.78 17.66
CA GLU A 43 -2.88 -8.21 17.60
C GLU A 43 -3.08 -8.72 16.16
N SER A 44 -3.50 -7.85 15.24
CA SER A 44 -3.68 -8.18 13.82
C SER A 44 -2.52 -7.71 12.95
N CYS A 45 -1.47 -7.13 13.56
CA CYS A 45 -0.29 -6.65 12.86
C CYS A 45 0.80 -7.72 12.82
N VAL A 46 1.64 -7.65 11.78
CA VAL A 46 2.81 -8.52 11.60
C VAL A 46 4.08 -7.77 11.95
N GLU A 47 5.11 -8.50 12.34
CA GLU A 47 6.42 -7.91 12.65
C GLU A 47 7.19 -7.64 11.35
N ASN A 48 7.62 -6.38 11.14
CA ASN A 48 8.49 -5.97 10.03
C ASN A 48 8.02 -6.45 8.63
N PRO A 49 6.78 -6.15 8.22
CA PRO A 49 6.26 -6.53 6.90
C PRO A 49 7.12 -5.96 5.77
N THR A 50 7.37 -6.76 4.75
CA THR A 50 7.96 -6.31 3.48
C THR A 50 6.87 -6.03 2.45
N HIS A 51 7.14 -5.14 1.50
CA HIS A 51 6.21 -4.86 0.42
C HIS A 51 6.00 -6.08 -0.50
N GLN A 52 6.98 -7.00 -0.57
CA GLN A 52 6.87 -8.23 -1.36
C GLN A 52 5.85 -9.18 -0.74
N GLU A 53 5.92 -9.44 0.57
CA GLU A 53 4.95 -10.30 1.26
C GLU A 53 3.53 -9.77 1.12
N ILE A 54 3.33 -8.46 1.29
CA ILE A 54 2.00 -7.84 1.11
C ILE A 54 1.49 -8.04 -0.31
N ARG A 55 2.36 -7.86 -1.31
CA ARG A 55 2.02 -8.11 -2.72
C ARG A 55 1.61 -9.57 -2.93
N ASP A 56 2.39 -10.51 -2.43
CA ASP A 56 2.17 -11.95 -2.68
C ASP A 56 0.86 -12.41 -2.04
N VAL A 57 0.56 -11.96 -0.82
CA VAL A 57 -0.73 -12.23 -0.15
C VAL A 57 -1.89 -11.64 -0.94
N LEU A 58 -1.78 -10.41 -1.42
CA LEU A 58 -2.84 -9.76 -2.21
C LEU A 58 -3.04 -10.43 -3.59
N ILE A 59 -1.98 -10.92 -4.21
CA ILE A 59 -2.08 -11.71 -5.45
C ILE A 59 -2.74 -13.06 -5.18
N ALA A 60 -2.35 -13.73 -4.09
CA ALA A 60 -2.92 -15.02 -3.70
C ALA A 60 -4.41 -14.94 -3.38
N THR A 61 -4.90 -13.79 -2.87
CA THR A 61 -6.33 -13.54 -2.65
C THR A 61 -7.10 -13.14 -3.91
N GLY A 62 -6.41 -13.03 -5.07
CA GLY A 62 -7.03 -12.70 -6.35
C GLY A 62 -7.23 -11.21 -6.60
N LEU A 63 -6.65 -10.34 -5.78
CA LEU A 63 -6.68 -8.90 -6.00
C LEU A 63 -5.61 -8.49 -7.01
N LYS A 64 -5.91 -7.49 -7.86
CA LYS A 64 -4.88 -6.90 -8.74
C LYS A 64 -3.95 -6.04 -7.89
N VAL A 65 -2.66 -6.07 -8.16
CA VAL A 65 -1.68 -5.32 -7.34
C VAL A 65 -0.66 -4.65 -8.24
N GLY A 66 -0.42 -3.37 -7.98
CA GLY A 66 0.67 -2.59 -8.55
C GLY A 66 1.71 -2.29 -7.47
N VAL A 67 2.98 -2.37 -7.81
CA VAL A 67 4.06 -1.92 -6.91
C VAL A 67 4.48 -0.53 -7.35
N GLU A 68 4.40 0.45 -6.45
CA GLU A 68 4.83 1.81 -6.72
C GLU A 68 6.02 2.19 -5.86
N ASN A 69 7.12 2.65 -6.48
CA ASN A 69 8.32 3.08 -5.77
C ASN A 69 8.17 4.48 -5.15
N LYS A 70 7.26 4.58 -4.17
CA LYS A 70 7.02 5.78 -3.38
C LYS A 70 7.44 5.50 -1.93
N LEU A 71 7.75 6.54 -1.16
CA LEU A 71 8.11 6.43 0.26
C LEU A 71 6.99 6.91 1.19
N TYR A 72 6.87 6.32 2.38
CA TYR A 72 5.94 6.81 3.40
C TYR A 72 6.39 8.13 3.99
N SER A 73 5.52 9.13 3.96
CA SER A 73 5.84 10.50 4.39
C SER A 73 6.25 10.60 5.87
N ARG A 74 5.88 9.62 6.70
CA ARG A 74 6.28 9.56 8.12
C ARG A 74 7.43 8.59 8.40
N GLU A 75 7.97 7.95 7.36
CA GLU A 75 9.09 7.01 7.45
C GLU A 75 10.35 7.70 6.90
N GLN A 76 11.38 7.83 7.73
CA GLN A 76 12.70 8.34 7.29
C GLN A 76 13.51 7.25 6.55
N SER A 77 13.12 5.98 6.70
CA SER A 77 13.76 4.81 6.09
C SER A 77 13.13 4.45 4.73
N LYS A 78 13.96 4.11 3.74
CA LYS A 78 13.54 3.90 2.34
C LYS A 78 12.69 2.64 2.13
N VAL A 79 11.38 2.68 2.40
CA VAL A 79 10.48 1.52 2.15
C VAL A 79 9.36 1.87 1.15
N THR A 80 9.29 1.07 0.08
CA THR A 80 8.42 1.12 -1.10
C THR A 80 6.95 0.74 -0.78
N LYS A 81 5.97 1.28 -1.54
CA LYS A 81 4.51 1.06 -1.32
C LYS A 81 3.90 0.05 -2.28
N ILE A 82 2.73 -0.47 -1.89
CA ILE A 82 1.88 -1.34 -2.70
C ILE A 82 0.53 -0.64 -2.97
N VAL A 83 -0.03 -0.81 -4.17
CA VAL A 83 -1.36 -0.31 -4.55
C VAL A 83 -2.25 -1.46 -5.04
N SER A 84 -3.54 -1.46 -4.70
CA SER A 84 -4.52 -2.49 -5.17
C SER A 84 -5.92 -1.90 -5.44
N PRO A 85 -6.65 -2.32 -6.48
CA PRO A 85 -8.08 -2.06 -6.59
C PRO A 85 -8.83 -2.93 -5.58
N LEU A 86 -9.72 -2.30 -4.83
CA LEU A 86 -10.86 -2.94 -4.23
C LEU A 86 -12.10 -2.48 -5.01
#